data_AF-A0A0N4YLQ7-F1
#
_entry.id   AF-A0A0N4YLQ7-F1
#
_cell.length_a   1.000
_cell.length_b   1.000
_cell.length_c   1.000
_cell.angle_alpha   90.00
_cell.angle_beta   90.00
_cell.angle_gamma   90.00
#
_symmetry.space_group_name_H-M   'P 1'
#
loop_
_entity.id
_entity.type
_entity.pdbx_description
1 polymer ?
#
loop_
_entity_poly.entity_id
_entity_poly.type
_entity_poly.pdbx_seq_one_letter_code
_entity_poly.pdbx_strand_id
1 'polypeptide(L)'
;MVRWLREIDTSLRELRHGFLDELKDVILKLNDVSTDLHDVGGVMSTLSKHNWNITLGVEHDLHELLNVFATTWEEELQEMKKRLLSTSLWLFNEGDSEGENSSRLAVGMSSGDASMCPISRRELVFRRCAEVVRVEAKLRAPCFGLTATELRCCQKDCGFKKVRYDTFGVISLAIPKMFMGLSVTIEALLRKYFCMEVIRGATCDRCKSRTGKRDSGLFKKQGFSKVCRRAMVVVPTFSSL
;
A
#
# COMPACT_ATOMS: atom_id res chain seq x y z
N MET A 1 7.57 -13.73 -15.83
CA MET A 1 7.65 -12.79 -14.68
C MET A 1 6.57 -11.68 -14.68
N VAL A 2 5.85 -11.46 -15.80
CA VAL A 2 4.98 -10.28 -16.05
C VAL A 2 3.47 -10.58 -16.04
N ARG A 3 3.04 -11.84 -15.80
CA ARG A 3 1.60 -12.22 -15.87
C ARG A 3 0.72 -11.34 -14.98
N TRP A 4 1.19 -11.08 -13.75
CA TRP A 4 0.48 -10.21 -12.80
C TRP A 4 0.31 -8.77 -13.30
N LEU A 5 1.25 -8.22 -14.07
CA LEU A 5 1.17 -6.88 -14.68
C LEU A 5 0.20 -6.82 -15.86
N ARG A 6 0.08 -7.91 -16.63
CA ARG A 6 -0.90 -8.02 -17.72
C ARG A 6 -2.34 -8.12 -17.20
N GLU A 7 -2.52 -8.63 -15.98
CA GLU A 7 -3.81 -8.69 -15.30
C GLU A 7 -4.26 -7.36 -14.70
N ILE A 8 -3.38 -6.36 -14.64
CA ILE A 8 -3.71 -4.98 -14.24
C ILE A 8 -4.45 -4.32 -15.40
N ASP A 9 -5.75 -4.08 -15.23
CA ASP A 9 -6.52 -3.34 -16.21
C ASP A 9 -6.26 -1.83 -16.06
N THR A 10 -5.30 -1.32 -16.83
CA THR A 10 -5.00 0.12 -16.94
C THR A 10 -5.89 0.81 -17.98
N SER A 11 -6.83 0.10 -18.61
CA SER A 11 -7.74 0.69 -19.61
C SER A 11 -8.84 1.56 -19.00
N LEU A 12 -8.97 1.53 -17.67
CA LEU A 12 -9.75 2.50 -16.92
C LEU A 12 -9.27 3.91 -17.25
N ARG A 13 -10.20 4.79 -17.65
CA ARG A 13 -9.90 6.17 -18.08
C ARG A 13 -9.10 6.95 -17.04
N GLU A 14 -9.21 6.53 -15.77
CA GLU A 14 -8.59 7.11 -14.59
C GLU A 14 -7.11 6.72 -14.41
N LEU A 15 -6.70 5.56 -14.91
CA LEU A 15 -5.30 5.09 -14.85
C LEU A 15 -4.54 5.37 -16.16
N ARG A 16 -5.27 5.70 -17.23
CA ARG A 16 -4.71 6.03 -18.53
C ARG A 16 -3.77 7.22 -18.41
N HIS A 17 -2.51 7.05 -18.81
CA HIS A 17 -1.43 8.05 -18.66
C HIS A 17 -1.04 8.39 -17.20
N GLY A 18 -1.42 7.54 -16.23
CA GLY A 18 -0.92 7.57 -14.85
C GLY A 18 0.41 6.84 -14.71
N PHE A 19 1.05 6.94 -13.55
CA PHE A 19 2.31 6.27 -13.24
C PHE A 19 2.21 4.75 -13.44
N LEU A 20 1.09 4.12 -13.04
CA LEU A 20 0.87 2.69 -13.21
C LEU A 20 0.85 2.24 -14.68
N ASP A 21 0.29 3.05 -15.57
CA ASP A 21 0.16 2.73 -17.00
C ASP A 21 1.51 2.89 -17.73
N GLU A 22 2.21 4.00 -17.48
CA GLU A 22 3.55 4.25 -18.02
C GLU A 22 4.57 3.20 -17.50
N LEU A 23 4.53 2.88 -16.20
CA LEU A 23 5.40 1.86 -15.63
C LEU A 23 5.10 0.47 -16.19
N LYS A 24 3.82 0.15 -16.41
CA LYS A 24 3.42 -1.12 -17.03
C LYS A 24 3.92 -1.21 -18.47
N ASP A 25 3.81 -0.15 -19.25
CA ASP A 25 4.32 -0.11 -20.62
C ASP A 25 5.84 -0.31 -20.67
N VAL A 26 6.59 0.42 -19.83
CA VAL A 26 8.04 0.25 -19.71
C VAL A 26 8.43 -1.17 -19.30
N ILE A 27 7.76 -1.76 -18.31
CA ILE A 27 8.08 -3.14 -17.88
C ILE A 27 7.73 -4.15 -18.97
N LEU A 28 6.63 -3.97 -19.71
CA LEU A 28 6.27 -4.86 -20.81
C LEU A 28 7.31 -4.79 -21.93
N LYS A 29 7.75 -3.58 -22.29
CA LYS A 29 8.80 -3.33 -23.27
C LYS A 29 10.17 -3.88 -22.84
N LEU A 30 10.54 -3.77 -21.57
CA LEU A 30 11.77 -4.36 -21.01
C LEU A 30 11.76 -5.89 -21.01
N ASN A 31 10.59 -6.52 -21.05
CA ASN A 31 10.48 -7.98 -21.18
C ASN A 31 10.40 -8.43 -22.65
N ASP A 32 10.46 -7.49 -23.61
CA ASP A 32 10.61 -7.79 -25.03
C ASP A 32 12.09 -7.78 -25.40
N VAL A 33 12.55 -8.83 -26.09
CA VAL A 33 13.98 -9.06 -26.38
C VAL A 33 14.43 -8.21 -27.58
N SER A 34 13.50 -7.55 -28.27
CA SER A 34 13.76 -6.83 -29.52
C SER A 34 14.26 -5.39 -29.35
N THR A 35 14.29 -4.84 -28.13
CA THR A 35 14.43 -3.40 -27.94
C THR A 35 15.49 -3.09 -26.88
N ASP A 36 16.61 -2.51 -27.32
CA ASP A 36 17.79 -2.25 -26.50
C ASP A 36 17.70 -0.99 -25.64
N LEU A 37 16.91 0.02 -26.04
CA LEU A 37 16.75 1.28 -25.34
C LEU A 37 15.27 1.66 -25.24
N HIS A 38 14.86 2.03 -24.02
CA HIS A 38 13.49 2.44 -23.73
C HIS A 38 13.45 3.86 -23.18
N ASP A 39 12.57 4.67 -23.74
CA ASP A 39 12.25 5.98 -23.18
C ASP A 39 11.39 5.81 -21.92
N VAL A 40 11.87 6.37 -20.80
CA VAL A 40 11.18 6.41 -19.51
C VAL A 40 10.63 7.81 -19.21
N GLY A 41 10.65 8.72 -20.19
CA GLY A 41 10.13 10.08 -20.06
C GLY A 41 8.67 10.14 -19.59
N GLY A 42 7.84 9.16 -20.00
CA GLY A 42 6.47 9.01 -19.50
C GLY A 42 6.40 8.83 -17.98
N VAL A 43 7.23 7.93 -17.44
CA VAL A 43 7.35 7.70 -15.99
C VAL A 43 7.88 8.95 -15.26
N MET A 44 8.89 9.62 -15.82
CA MET A 44 9.43 10.84 -15.22
C MET A 44 8.41 12.00 -15.21
N SER A 45 7.62 12.12 -16.28
CA SER A 45 6.57 13.13 -16.38
C SER A 45 5.44 12.89 -15.38
N THR A 46 5.07 11.63 -15.13
CA THR A 46 4.03 11.26 -14.16
C THR A 46 4.51 11.45 -12.73
N LEU A 47 5.76 11.10 -12.42
CA LEU A 47 6.37 11.40 -11.12
C LEU A 47 6.40 12.91 -10.83
N SER A 48 6.74 13.72 -11.84
CA SER A 48 6.71 15.18 -11.73
C SER A 48 5.30 15.71 -11.43
N LYS A 49 4.25 15.11 -11.99
CA LYS A 49 2.84 15.45 -11.66
C LYS A 49 2.48 15.11 -10.22
N HIS A 50 3.10 14.07 -9.65
CA HIS A 50 2.98 13.69 -8.24
C HIS A 50 3.90 14.50 -7.32
N ASN A 51 4.45 15.62 -7.80
CA ASN A 51 5.38 16.51 -7.08
C ASN A 51 6.73 15.87 -6.71
N TRP A 52 7.10 14.76 -7.35
CA TRP A 52 8.43 14.18 -7.23
C TRP A 52 9.36 14.81 -8.28
N ASN A 53 10.15 15.79 -7.85
CA ASN A 53 11.10 16.47 -8.72
C ASN A 53 12.47 15.77 -8.68
N ILE A 54 12.69 14.83 -9.59
CA ILE A 54 13.99 14.16 -9.76
C ILE A 54 14.86 15.07 -10.63
N THR A 55 15.83 15.73 -10.00
CA THR A 55 16.76 16.62 -10.70
C THR A 55 17.63 15.84 -11.69
N LEU A 56 17.62 16.28 -12.95
CA LEU A 56 18.45 15.71 -14.00
C LEU A 56 19.93 16.03 -13.75
N GLY A 57 20.79 15.04 -13.94
CA GLY A 57 22.24 15.19 -13.76
C GLY A 57 22.72 15.07 -12.31
N VAL A 58 21.86 14.68 -11.38
CA VAL A 58 22.20 14.40 -9.98
C VAL A 58 22.03 12.90 -9.70
N GLU A 59 22.95 12.31 -8.95
CA GLU A 59 22.81 10.94 -8.44
C GLU A 59 21.80 10.92 -7.28
N HIS A 60 20.83 10.00 -7.33
CA HIS A 60 19.77 9.87 -6.33
C HIS A 60 19.87 8.53 -5.60
N ASP A 61 19.41 8.48 -4.35
CA ASP A 61 19.35 7.24 -3.57
C ASP A 61 18.27 6.29 -4.16
N LEU A 62 18.69 5.09 -4.57
CA LEU A 62 17.80 4.07 -5.12
C LEU A 62 16.71 3.65 -4.11
N HIS A 63 17.01 3.62 -2.82
CA HIS A 63 16.04 3.30 -1.78
C HIS A 63 14.95 4.38 -1.70
N GLU A 64 15.33 5.65 -1.80
CA GLU A 64 14.38 6.74 -1.86
C GLU A 64 13.51 6.64 -3.11
N LEU A 65 14.13 6.45 -4.28
CA LEU A 65 13.41 6.27 -5.55
C LEU A 65 12.42 5.09 -5.51
N LEU A 66 12.82 3.98 -4.90
CA LEU A 66 11.96 2.81 -4.74
C LEU A 66 10.77 3.11 -3.82
N ASN A 67 10.99 3.87 -2.74
CA ASN A 67 9.91 4.30 -1.87
C ASN A 67 8.95 5.24 -2.61
N VAL A 68 9.47 6.19 -3.40
CA VAL A 68 8.66 7.06 -4.28
C VAL A 68 7.77 6.23 -5.20
N PHE A 69 8.33 5.23 -5.86
CA PHE A 69 7.58 4.36 -6.78
C PHE A 69 6.49 3.60 -6.03
N ALA A 70 6.81 3.06 -4.85
CA ALA A 70 5.87 2.30 -4.04
C ALA A 70 4.74 3.17 -3.47
N THR A 71 5.03 4.41 -3.04
CA THR A 71 4.02 5.33 -2.52
C THR A 71 3.13 5.86 -3.63
N THR A 72 3.70 6.29 -4.77
CA THR A 72 2.91 6.75 -5.92
C THR A 72 2.02 5.64 -6.49
N TRP A 73 2.51 4.40 -6.52
CA TRP A 73 1.71 3.23 -6.87
C TRP A 73 0.49 3.08 -5.95
N GLU A 74 0.69 3.17 -4.63
CA GLU A 74 -0.39 3.03 -3.64
C GLU A 74 -1.36 4.21 -3.70
N GLU A 75 -0.87 5.44 -3.90
CA GLU A 75 -1.70 6.64 -4.05
C GLU A 75 -2.65 6.55 -5.25
N GLU A 76 -2.14 6.18 -6.43
CA GLU A 76 -2.99 5.98 -7.62
C GLU A 76 -4.03 4.85 -7.40
N LEU A 77 -3.64 3.79 -6.70
CA LEU A 77 -4.54 2.69 -6.33
C LEU A 77 -5.66 3.14 -5.36
N GLN A 78 -5.32 3.94 -4.34
CA GLN A 78 -6.29 4.45 -3.37
C GLN A 78 -7.24 5.48 -3.98
N GLU A 79 -6.76 6.36 -4.86
CA GLU A 79 -7.62 7.32 -5.56
C GLU A 79 -8.62 6.59 -6.48
N MET A 80 -8.15 5.56 -7.20
CA MET A 80 -9.04 4.70 -7.98
C MET A 80 -10.09 4.03 -7.09
N LYS A 81 -9.72 3.50 -5.93
CA LYS A 81 -10.65 2.90 -4.97
C LYS A 81 -11.71 3.91 -4.52
N LYS A 82 -11.28 5.11 -4.12
CA LYS A 82 -12.18 6.18 -3.65
C LYS A 82 -13.18 6.56 -4.73
N ARG A 83 -12.74 6.67 -5.99
CA ARG A 83 -13.62 7.01 -7.12
C ARG A 83 -14.55 5.89 -7.49
N LEU A 84 -14.06 4.65 -7.59
CA LEU A 84 -14.92 3.48 -7.78
C LEU A 84 -16.01 3.48 -6.72
N LEU A 85 -15.66 3.67 -5.44
CA LEU A 85 -16.58 3.80 -4.31
C LEU A 85 -17.56 4.97 -4.44
N SER A 86 -17.11 6.13 -4.94
CA SER A 86 -17.91 7.35 -5.08
C SER A 86 -18.88 7.33 -6.27
N THR A 87 -18.45 6.88 -7.44
CA THR A 87 -19.29 6.84 -8.67
C THR A 87 -20.56 6.02 -8.48
N SER A 88 -20.53 5.01 -7.62
CA SER A 88 -21.76 4.27 -7.32
C SER A 88 -22.75 4.96 -6.41
N LEU A 89 -22.29 5.88 -5.55
CA LEU A 89 -23.20 6.57 -4.63
C LEU A 89 -24.15 7.44 -5.45
N TRP A 90 -23.65 8.00 -6.56
CA TRP A 90 -24.43 8.74 -7.54
C TRP A 90 -25.48 7.88 -8.25
N LEU A 91 -25.14 6.64 -8.63
CA LEU A 91 -26.08 5.70 -9.26
C LEU A 91 -27.27 5.30 -8.35
N PHE A 92 -27.19 5.52 -7.03
CA PHE A 92 -28.31 5.33 -6.12
C PHE A 92 -29.11 6.61 -5.85
N ASN A 93 -28.56 7.80 -6.12
CA ASN A 93 -29.25 9.06 -5.88
C ASN A 93 -30.22 9.42 -7.01
N GLU A 94 -30.04 8.86 -8.21
CA GLU A 94 -30.99 9.02 -9.33
C GLU A 94 -32.12 7.98 -9.32
N GLY A 95 -32.12 7.01 -8.38
CA GLY A 95 -33.14 5.96 -8.29
C GLY A 95 -34.32 6.25 -7.37
N ASP A 96 -34.32 7.35 -6.61
CA ASP A 96 -35.32 7.65 -5.57
C ASP A 96 -36.01 9.02 -5.78
N SER A 97 -36.22 9.45 -7.03
CA SER A 97 -37.08 10.61 -7.33
C SER A 97 -38.16 10.29 -8.35
N GLU A 98 -39.21 9.60 -7.90
CA GLU A 98 -40.54 9.74 -8.48
C GLU A 98 -41.49 10.35 -7.45
N GLY A 99 -42.11 11.48 -7.84
CA GLY A 99 -43.05 12.25 -7.04
C GLY A 99 -43.78 13.32 -7.87
N GLU A 100 -44.65 12.84 -8.77
CA GLU A 100 -45.96 13.42 -9.13
C GLU A 100 -46.07 14.84 -9.73
N ASN A 101 -46.38 14.96 -11.03
CA ASN A 101 -47.74 15.34 -11.47
C ASN A 101 -47.95 15.41 -13.01
N SER A 102 -49.08 14.82 -13.43
CA SER A 102 -49.98 15.24 -14.52
C SER A 102 -49.66 14.97 -16.01
N SER A 103 -50.38 13.96 -16.52
CA SER A 103 -51.22 13.98 -17.74
C SER A 103 -50.74 13.29 -19.05
N ARG A 104 -51.44 12.17 -19.32
CA ARG A 104 -51.97 11.68 -20.61
C ARG A 104 -50.97 11.28 -21.72
N LEU A 105 -50.89 9.98 -22.02
CA LEU A 105 -51.60 9.29 -23.13
C LEU A 105 -51.27 7.79 -23.13
N ALA A 106 -52.29 6.97 -23.36
CA ALA A 106 -52.23 5.51 -23.40
C ALA A 106 -52.00 4.99 -24.83
N VAL A 107 -51.15 3.96 -25.04
CA VAL A 107 -51.36 2.84 -26.00
C VAL A 107 -50.53 1.59 -25.59
N GLY A 108 -51.23 0.52 -25.18
CA GLY A 108 -51.15 -0.90 -25.58
C GLY A 108 -49.84 -1.74 -25.73
N MET A 109 -49.82 -2.87 -24.99
CA MET A 109 -49.35 -4.25 -25.31
C MET A 109 -47.82 -4.48 -25.45
N SER A 110 -47.15 -5.57 -25.04
CA SER A 110 -47.49 -6.96 -24.66
C SER A 110 -46.32 -7.62 -23.88
N SER A 111 -46.67 -8.57 -23.00
CA SER A 111 -45.93 -9.76 -22.49
C SER A 111 -44.45 -9.99 -22.84
N GLY A 112 -43.61 -10.21 -21.81
CA GLY A 112 -42.29 -10.82 -21.95
C GLY A 112 -41.58 -11.02 -20.61
N ASP A 113 -41.52 -12.27 -20.18
CA ASP A 113 -41.06 -12.76 -18.88
C ASP A 113 -39.56 -12.49 -18.63
N ALA A 114 -39.25 -11.67 -17.63
CA ALA A 114 -37.94 -11.62 -17.00
C ALA A 114 -38.15 -11.26 -15.53
N SER A 115 -38.33 -12.30 -14.70
CA SER A 115 -38.26 -12.22 -13.25
C SER A 115 -36.88 -11.73 -12.81
N MET A 116 -36.68 -10.42 -12.87
CA MET A 116 -35.58 -9.74 -12.20
C MET A 116 -35.93 -9.70 -10.72
N CYS A 117 -35.49 -10.69 -9.96
CA CYS A 117 -35.52 -10.60 -8.51
C CYS A 117 -34.82 -9.30 -8.11
N PRO A 118 -35.44 -8.43 -7.30
CA PRO A 118 -34.79 -7.21 -6.85
C PRO A 118 -33.62 -7.63 -5.98
N ILE A 119 -32.42 -7.59 -6.57
CA ILE A 119 -31.17 -7.87 -5.84
C ILE A 119 -31.15 -6.88 -4.69
N SER A 120 -31.18 -7.40 -3.46
CA SER A 120 -31.21 -6.57 -2.26
C SER A 120 -30.03 -5.59 -2.30
N ARG A 121 -30.28 -4.34 -1.91
CA ARG A 121 -29.23 -3.30 -1.78
C ARG A 121 -28.00 -3.82 -1.02
N ARG A 122 -28.18 -4.72 -0.05
CA ARG A 122 -27.09 -5.38 0.70
C ARG A 122 -26.22 -6.30 -0.17
N GLU A 123 -26.84 -7.06 -1.08
CA GLU A 123 -26.14 -7.99 -1.98
C GLU A 123 -25.33 -7.23 -3.04
N LEU A 124 -25.89 -6.14 -3.58
CA LEU A 124 -25.15 -5.26 -4.50
C LEU A 124 -23.94 -4.60 -3.83
N VAL A 125 -24.10 -4.13 -2.58
CA VAL A 125 -22.99 -3.59 -1.79
C VAL A 125 -21.93 -4.65 -1.53
N PHE A 126 -22.33 -5.89 -1.16
CA PHE A 126 -21.40 -6.97 -0.87
C PHE A 126 -20.60 -7.40 -2.11
N ARG A 127 -21.26 -7.65 -3.24
CA ARG A 127 -20.60 -7.98 -4.52
C ARG A 127 -19.57 -6.92 -4.91
N ARG A 128 -19.86 -5.66 -4.62
CA ARG A 128 -18.98 -4.55 -4.97
C ARG A 128 -17.82 -4.35 -3.99
N CYS A 129 -18.04 -4.52 -2.69
CA CYS A 129 -16.93 -4.61 -1.75
C CYS A 129 -15.99 -5.77 -2.12
N ALA A 130 -16.55 -6.90 -2.54
CA ALA A 130 -15.76 -8.03 -3.01
C ALA A 130 -14.96 -7.70 -4.29
N GLU A 131 -15.54 -6.96 -5.24
CA GLU A 131 -14.84 -6.53 -6.45
C GLU A 131 -13.70 -5.56 -6.15
N VAL A 132 -13.94 -4.54 -5.31
CA VAL A 132 -12.90 -3.58 -4.88
C VAL A 132 -11.78 -4.30 -4.14
N VAL A 133 -12.10 -5.21 -3.22
CA VAL A 133 -11.11 -6.03 -2.52
C VAL A 133 -10.34 -6.93 -3.48
N ARG A 134 -11.00 -7.47 -4.51
CA ARG A 134 -10.35 -8.31 -5.53
C ARG A 134 -9.41 -7.50 -6.41
N VAL A 135 -9.78 -6.28 -6.79
CA VAL A 135 -8.92 -5.34 -7.51
C VAL A 135 -7.74 -4.95 -6.62
N GLU A 136 -7.98 -4.59 -5.36
CA GLU A 136 -6.93 -4.28 -4.39
C GLU A 136 -5.93 -5.44 -4.23
N ALA A 137 -6.41 -6.68 -4.11
CA ALA A 137 -5.57 -7.87 -3.98
C ALA A 137 -4.71 -8.15 -5.23
N LYS A 138 -5.17 -7.76 -6.41
CA LYS A 138 -4.41 -7.89 -7.68
C LYS A 138 -3.40 -6.78 -7.89
N LEU A 139 -3.74 -5.58 -7.42
CA LEU A 139 -2.98 -4.36 -7.68
C LEU A 139 -2.04 -3.98 -6.54
N ARG A 140 -2.16 -4.58 -5.35
CA ARG A 140 -1.23 -4.36 -4.25
C ARG A 140 0.19 -4.67 -4.72
N ALA A 141 1.10 -3.71 -4.54
CA ALA A 141 2.48 -3.92 -4.94
C ALA A 141 3.05 -5.20 -4.28
N PRO A 142 3.78 -6.05 -5.02
CA PRO A 142 4.20 -7.37 -4.57
C PRO A 142 5.31 -7.33 -3.51
N CYS A 143 5.61 -6.15 -2.95
CA CYS A 143 6.66 -5.89 -1.98
C CYS A 143 6.17 -5.62 -0.54
N PHE A 144 4.86 -5.46 -0.32
CA PHE A 144 4.34 -5.14 1.01
C PHE A 144 4.09 -6.37 1.91
N GLY A 145 4.80 -6.44 3.03
CA GLY A 145 4.55 -7.35 4.15
C GLY A 145 3.93 -6.66 5.37
N LEU A 146 3.79 -7.39 6.48
CA LEU A 146 3.35 -6.89 7.78
C LEU A 146 4.35 -7.31 8.87
N THR A 147 4.78 -6.36 9.70
CA THR A 147 5.45 -6.62 10.97
C THR A 147 4.47 -6.48 12.13
N ALA A 148 4.75 -7.20 13.22
CA ALA A 148 4.08 -7.02 14.50
C ALA A 148 5.11 -6.50 15.51
N THR A 149 4.83 -5.34 16.08
CA THR A 149 5.64 -4.71 17.12
C THR A 149 4.91 -4.79 18.45
N GLU A 150 5.46 -5.55 19.38
CA GLU A 150 5.01 -5.66 20.75
C GLU A 150 5.80 -4.72 21.65
N LEU A 151 5.09 -3.84 22.36
CA LEU A 151 5.62 -2.95 23.38
C LEU A 151 5.13 -3.39 24.75
N ARG A 152 6.04 -3.59 25.70
CA ARG A 152 5.72 -3.88 27.11
C ARG A 152 6.39 -2.89 28.04
N CYS A 153 5.71 -2.45 29.09
CA CYS A 153 6.34 -1.61 30.10
C CYS A 153 7.38 -2.40 30.91
N CYS A 154 8.53 -1.78 31.22
CA CYS A 154 9.56 -2.42 32.03
C CYS A 154 9.21 -2.51 33.52
N GLN A 155 8.21 -1.74 33.98
CA GLN A 155 7.77 -1.74 35.37
C GLN A 155 6.94 -3.00 35.67
N LYS A 156 7.39 -3.81 36.64
CA LYS A 156 6.75 -5.08 37.03
C LYS A 156 5.27 -4.92 37.37
N ASP A 157 4.91 -3.84 38.06
CA ASP A 157 3.55 -3.61 38.57
C ASP A 157 2.62 -2.89 37.57
N CYS A 158 3.12 -2.57 36.38
CA CYS A 158 2.33 -1.87 35.36
C CYS A 158 1.51 -2.85 34.50
N GLY A 159 2.14 -3.96 34.07
CA GLY A 159 1.53 -4.97 33.20
C GLY A 159 1.10 -4.44 31.82
N PHE A 160 1.50 -3.22 31.43
CA PHE A 160 1.12 -2.64 30.14
C PHE A 160 1.77 -3.39 28.99
N LYS A 161 0.94 -3.76 28.01
CA LYS A 161 1.34 -4.42 26.76
C LYS A 161 0.48 -3.89 25.61
N LYS A 162 1.12 -3.56 24.50
CA LYS A 162 0.47 -3.09 23.26
C LYS A 162 1.11 -3.81 22.07
N VAL A 163 0.28 -4.27 21.14
CA VAL A 163 0.75 -4.83 19.86
C VAL A 163 0.30 -3.89 18.75
N ARG A 164 1.23 -3.51 17.88
CA ARG A 164 0.98 -2.70 16.68
C ARG A 164 1.35 -3.52 15.46
N TYR A 165 0.54 -3.43 14.42
CA TYR A 165 0.85 -4.02 13.12
C TYR A 165 1.22 -2.91 12.15
N ASP A 166 2.32 -3.10 11.44
CA ASP A 166 2.86 -2.11 10.50
C ASP A 166 3.09 -2.77 9.14
N THR A 167 2.68 -2.09 8.08
CA THR A 167 3.03 -2.49 6.72
C THR A 167 4.46 -2.08 6.40
N PHE A 168 5.22 -2.96 5.76
CA PHE A 168 6.57 -2.66 5.29
C PHE A 168 6.72 -3.03 3.82
N GLY A 169 7.35 -2.18 3.01
CA GLY A 169 7.72 -2.49 1.61
C GLY A 169 9.19 -2.90 1.47
N VAL A 170 10.05 -2.38 2.34
CA VAL A 170 11.50 -2.58 2.35
C VAL A 170 11.98 -2.79 3.79
N ILE A 171 13.00 -3.61 3.98
CA ILE A 171 13.67 -3.80 5.27
C ILE A 171 15.09 -3.23 5.18
N SER A 172 15.34 -2.17 5.93
CA SER A 172 16.66 -1.55 6.04
C SER A 172 17.47 -2.21 7.16
N LEU A 173 18.51 -2.93 6.78
CA LEU A 173 19.39 -3.66 7.68
C LEU A 173 20.68 -2.88 7.92
N ALA A 174 20.70 -2.07 8.98
CA ALA A 174 21.92 -1.36 9.39
C ALA A 174 23.05 -2.36 9.66
N ILE A 175 24.28 -2.04 9.24
CA ILE A 175 25.48 -2.79 9.60
C ILE A 175 26.06 -2.18 10.88
N PRO A 176 25.98 -2.87 12.03
CA PRO A 176 26.67 -2.43 13.25
C PRO A 176 28.16 -2.17 13.02
N LYS A 177 28.70 -1.10 13.62
CA LYS A 177 30.14 -0.76 13.57
C LYS A 177 31.04 -1.92 14.01
N MET A 178 30.57 -2.74 14.94
CA MET A 178 31.27 -3.95 15.41
C MET A 178 31.51 -5.00 14.32
N PHE A 179 30.85 -4.88 13.17
CA PHE A 179 31.03 -5.77 12.03
C PHE A 179 31.84 -5.13 10.89
N MET A 180 32.33 -3.90 11.03
CA MET A 180 33.22 -3.31 10.04
C MET A 180 34.51 -4.14 9.93
N GLY A 181 34.84 -4.60 8.73
CA GLY A 181 36.00 -5.47 8.47
C GLY A 181 35.77 -6.97 8.73
N LEU A 182 34.57 -7.37 9.14
CA LEU A 182 34.18 -8.78 9.31
C LEU A 182 33.20 -9.20 8.20
N SER A 183 33.21 -10.48 7.83
CA SER A 183 32.18 -11.05 6.95
C SER A 183 30.83 -11.10 7.70
N VAL A 184 29.82 -10.42 7.18
CA VAL A 184 28.47 -10.38 7.76
C VAL A 184 27.49 -11.10 6.86
N THR A 185 26.62 -11.92 7.44
CA THR A 185 25.51 -12.55 6.72
C THR A 185 24.23 -11.74 6.88
N ILE A 186 23.36 -11.79 5.87
CA ILE A 186 22.01 -11.20 5.94
C ILE A 186 21.23 -11.77 7.13
N GLU A 187 21.41 -13.06 7.42
CA GLU A 187 20.80 -13.69 8.58
C GLU A 187 21.23 -13.03 9.90
N ALA A 188 22.52 -12.74 10.09
CA ALA A 188 23.01 -12.06 11.28
C ALA A 188 22.40 -10.66 11.42
N LEU A 189 22.27 -9.92 10.31
CA LEU A 189 21.63 -8.61 10.31
C LEU A 189 20.13 -8.69 10.62
N LEU A 190 19.41 -9.67 10.07
CA LEU A 190 17.99 -9.89 10.37
C LEU A 190 17.76 -10.28 11.84
N ARG A 191 18.59 -11.18 12.38
CA ARG A 191 18.56 -11.54 13.80
C ARG A 191 18.79 -10.31 14.68
N LYS A 192 19.71 -9.42 14.28
CA LYS A 192 19.94 -8.15 14.98
C LYS A 192 18.74 -7.20 14.85
N TYR A 193 18.16 -7.08 13.66
CA TYR A 193 17.00 -6.23 13.39
C TYR A 193 15.78 -6.62 14.23
N PHE A 194 15.52 -7.91 14.40
CA PHE A 194 14.42 -8.41 15.23
C PHE A 194 14.79 -8.65 16.70
N CYS A 195 16.01 -8.31 17.10
CA CYS A 195 16.45 -8.46 18.47
C CYS A 195 15.61 -7.58 19.39
N MET A 196 15.21 -8.15 20.52
CA MET A 196 14.49 -7.39 21.54
C MET A 196 15.38 -6.26 22.07
N GLU A 197 14.80 -5.07 22.20
CA GLU A 197 15.49 -3.89 22.70
C GLU A 197 14.72 -3.22 23.84
N VAL A 198 15.46 -2.48 24.67
CA VAL A 198 14.88 -1.62 25.71
C VAL A 198 14.99 -0.18 25.25
N ILE A 199 13.84 0.45 25.02
CA ILE A 199 13.75 1.88 24.73
C ILE A 199 13.83 2.62 26.06
N ARG A 200 15.04 3.01 26.44
CA ARG A 200 15.30 3.82 27.63
C ARG A 200 14.70 5.21 27.44
N GLY A 201 14.11 5.78 28.49
CA GLY A 201 13.44 7.09 28.43
C GLY A 201 12.04 7.10 27.81
N ALA A 202 11.55 5.95 27.30
CA ALA A 202 10.17 5.86 26.85
C ALA A 202 9.19 5.92 28.03
N THR A 203 8.17 6.75 27.89
CA THR A 203 7.07 6.87 28.86
C THR A 203 5.96 5.87 28.53
N CYS A 204 5.59 5.04 29.51
CA CYS A 204 4.38 4.25 29.45
C CYS A 204 3.18 5.11 29.86
N ASP A 205 2.15 5.18 29.01
CA ASP A 205 0.92 5.96 29.27
C ASP A 205 0.29 5.59 30.62
N ARG A 206 0.26 4.30 30.96
CA ARG A 206 -0.29 3.81 32.24
C ARG A 206 0.54 4.25 33.45
N CYS A 207 1.88 4.22 33.35
CA CYS A 207 2.76 4.70 34.43
C CYS A 207 2.67 6.22 34.59
N LYS A 208 2.57 6.95 33.48
CA LYS A 208 2.37 8.40 33.48
C LYS A 208 1.09 8.78 34.21
N SER A 209 -0.03 8.11 33.91
CA SER A 209 -1.32 8.39 34.54
C SER A 209 -1.40 7.96 36.01
N ARG A 210 -0.78 6.83 36.41
CA ARG A 210 -0.88 6.31 37.79
C ARG A 210 0.11 6.95 38.76
N THR A 211 1.35 7.18 38.32
CA THR A 211 2.45 7.54 39.23
C THR A 211 3.22 8.77 38.77
N GLY A 212 2.83 9.40 37.65
CA GLY A 212 3.55 10.54 37.07
C GLY A 212 4.93 10.21 36.49
N LYS A 213 5.35 8.93 36.50
CA LYS A 213 6.68 8.51 36.03
C LYS A 213 6.77 8.65 34.51
N ARG A 214 7.85 9.27 34.03
CA ARG A 214 8.08 9.54 32.59
C ARG A 214 9.16 8.65 31.97
N ASP A 215 9.87 7.91 32.77
CA ASP A 215 11.05 7.12 32.42
C ASP A 215 10.85 5.63 32.68
N SER A 216 9.60 5.15 32.62
CA SER A 216 9.25 3.77 32.93
C SER A 216 9.97 2.73 32.05
N GLY A 217 10.43 3.13 30.86
CA GLY A 217 11.04 2.27 29.86
C GLY A 217 10.03 1.36 29.17
N LEU A 218 10.31 1.02 27.91
CA LEU A 218 9.52 0.04 27.15
C LEU A 218 10.43 -1.04 26.56
N PHE A 219 10.09 -2.30 26.76
CA PHE A 219 10.59 -3.42 25.98
C PHE A 219 9.89 -3.42 24.63
N LYS A 220 10.68 -3.43 23.55
CA LYS A 220 10.19 -3.57 22.17
C LYS A 220 10.66 -4.91 21.62
N LYS A 221 9.70 -5.70 21.14
CA LYS A 221 9.93 -6.93 20.38
C LYS A 221 9.21 -6.78 19.06
N GLN A 222 9.90 -7.05 17.95
CA GLN A 222 9.31 -6.98 16.63
C GLN A 222 9.55 -8.29 15.87
N GLY A 223 8.70 -8.57 14.88
CA GLY A 223 8.81 -9.77 14.04
C GLY A 223 7.92 -9.66 12.80
N PHE A 224 8.10 -10.58 11.86
CA PHE A 224 7.17 -10.72 10.73
C PHE A 224 5.85 -11.31 11.19
N SER A 225 4.75 -10.64 10.84
CA SER A 225 3.40 -11.17 10.93
C SER A 225 3.00 -11.80 9.59
N LYS A 226 3.31 -11.11 8.48
CA LYS A 226 3.13 -11.60 7.11
C LYS A 226 4.34 -11.23 6.26
N VAL A 227 4.98 -12.22 5.66
CA VAL A 227 6.08 -11.98 4.72
C VAL A 227 5.51 -11.69 3.33
N CYS A 228 6.12 -10.74 2.62
CA CYS A 228 5.71 -10.45 1.26
C CYS A 228 6.17 -11.54 0.28
N ARG A 229 5.46 -11.69 -0.85
CA ARG A 229 5.85 -12.61 -1.93
C ARG A 229 7.19 -12.23 -2.57
N ARG A 230 7.56 -10.94 -2.54
CA ARG A 230 8.87 -10.44 -2.97
C ARG A 230 9.38 -9.44 -1.93
N ALA A 231 10.19 -9.89 -0.97
CA ALA A 231 10.75 -9.00 0.03
C ALA A 231 11.94 -8.22 -0.54
N MET A 232 11.95 -6.90 -0.33
CA MET A 232 13.09 -6.06 -0.65
C MET A 232 13.90 -5.80 0.62
N VAL A 233 15.19 -6.11 0.57
CA VAL A 233 16.13 -5.89 1.67
C VAL A 233 17.17 -4.90 1.20
N VAL A 234 17.32 -3.80 1.92
CA VAL A 234 18.33 -2.79 1.66
C VAL A 234 19.33 -2.82 2.80
N VAL A 235 20.61 -2.89 2.44
CA VAL A 235 21.71 -2.80 3.40
C VAL A 235 22.35 -1.43 3.17
N PRO A 236 22.02 -0.40 3.98
CA PRO A 236 22.64 0.91 3.84
C PRO A 236 24.15 0.79 4.07
N THR A 237 24.93 1.03 3.01
CA THR A 237 26.40 1.08 3.03
C THR A 237 26.93 2.49 3.31
N PHE A 238 26.10 3.52 3.09
CA PHE A 238 26.43 4.90 3.42
C PHE A 238 26.19 5.17 4.91
N SER A 239 27.22 4.97 5.71
CA SER A 239 27.40 5.77 6.92
C SER A 239 28.06 7.06 6.47
N SER A 240 27.35 8.17 6.54
CA SER A 240 27.95 9.50 6.44
C SER A 240 29.16 9.56 7.39
N LEU A 241 30.33 9.84 6.81
CA LEU A 241 31.49 10.35 7.55
C LEU A 241 31.15 11.72 8.15
#